data_AF-X1RR54-F1
#
_entry.id   AF-X1RR54-F1
#
_cell.length_a   1.000
_cell.length_b   1.000
_cell.length_c   1.000
_cell.angle_alpha   90.00
_cell.angle_beta   90.00
_cell.angle_gamma   90.00
#
_symmetry.space_group_name_H-M   'P 1'
#
loop_
_entity.id
_entity.type
_entity.pdbx_description
1 polymer ?
#
loop_
_entity_poly.entity_id
_entity_poly.type
_entity_poly.pdbx_seq_one_letter_code
_entity_poly.pdbx_strand_id
1 'polypeptide(L)' 'MAKNQSSKYSKEFLDKTIKVWQPYCPAPLSLNDAREITENMTALFDFLITHEKKSNETE' A
#
# COMPACT_ATOMS: atom_id res chain seq x y z
N MET A 1 -7.55 20.43 12.68
CA MET A 1 -6.62 19.79 13.65
C MET A 1 -5.85 18.72 12.89
N ALA A 2 -4.59 19.00 12.53
CA ALA A 2 -3.75 18.00 11.87
C ALA A 2 -3.44 16.92 12.90
N LYS A 3 -4.05 15.74 12.75
CA LYS A 3 -3.67 14.57 13.53
C LYS A 3 -2.22 14.27 13.15
N ASN A 4 -1.29 14.50 14.07
CA ASN A 4 0.08 14.00 13.99
C ASN A 4 0.02 12.47 13.97
N GLN A 5 -0.30 11.88 12.83
CA GLN A 5 -0.15 10.46 12.58
C GLN A 5 1.35 10.18 12.63
N SER A 6 1.82 9.58 13.72
CA SER A 6 3.06 8.82 13.66
C SER A 6 2.96 7.92 12.43
N SER A 7 3.85 8.10 11.44
CA SER A 7 3.70 7.42 10.16
C SER A 7 3.72 5.92 10.39
N LYS A 8 2.63 5.23 10.03
CA LYS A 8 2.48 3.75 10.09
C LYS A 8 3.69 3.02 9.50
N TYR A 9 4.39 3.67 8.58
CA TYR A 9 5.59 3.17 7.92
C TYR A 9 6.80 4.07 8.22
N SER A 10 7.98 3.45 8.28
CA SER A 10 9.24 4.18 8.40
C SER A 10 9.56 4.93 7.10
N LYS A 11 10.34 6.01 7.19
CA LYS A 11 10.80 6.74 6.00
C LYS A 11 11.59 5.83 5.06
N GLU A 12 12.48 4.99 5.61
CA GLU A 12 13.28 4.04 4.82
C GLU A 12 12.41 3.09 4.01
N PHE A 13 11.32 2.58 4.59
CA PHE A 13 10.37 1.74 3.89
C PHE A 13 9.71 2.50 2.74
N LEU A 14 9.22 3.73 2.98
CA LEU A 14 8.58 4.54 1.95
C LEU A 14 9.54 4.93 0.83
N ASP A 15 10.80 5.24 1.14
CA ASP A 15 11.84 5.52 0.14
C ASP A 15 12.11 4.28 -0.73
N LYS A 16 12.09 3.07 -0.15
CA LYS A 16 12.19 1.82 -0.92
C LYS A 16 10.95 1.59 -1.79
N THR A 17 9.76 1.86 -1.28
CA THR A 17 8.52 1.79 -2.06
C THR A 17 8.59 2.74 -3.26
N ILE A 18 9.03 3.99 -3.08
CA ILE A 18 9.23 4.92 -4.21
C ILE A 18 10.19 4.32 -5.24
N LYS A 19 11.36 3.82 -4.82
CA LYS A 19 12.34 3.22 -5.76
C LYS A 19 11.77 2.08 -6.60
N VAL A 20 10.92 1.25 -6.00
CA VAL A 20 10.28 0.12 -6.70
C VAL A 20 9.23 0.61 -7.71
N TRP A 21 8.45 1.63 -7.36
CA TRP A 21 7.29 2.06 -8.15
C TRP A 21 7.58 3.20 -9.13
N GLN A 22 8.63 3.99 -8.89
CA GLN A 22 9.00 5.14 -9.72
C GLN A 22 9.18 4.81 -11.21
N PRO A 23 9.75 3.66 -11.62
CA PRO A 23 9.87 3.33 -13.05
C PRO A 23 8.52 3.21 -13.79
N TYR A 24 7.42 3.01 -13.06
CA TYR A 24 6.07 2.85 -13.63
C TYR A 24 5.24 4.14 -13.55
N CYS A 25 5.77 5.20 -12.94
CA CYS A 25 5.10 6.49 -12.81
C CYS A 25 5.91 7.57 -13.53
N PRO A 26 5.36 8.25 -14.55
CA PRO A 26 6.07 9.32 -15.25
C PRO A 26 6.28 10.56 -14.37
N ALA A 27 5.50 10.72 -13.30
CA ALA A 27 5.67 11.78 -12.31
C ALA A 27 6.52 11.32 -11.12
N PRO A 28 7.34 12.20 -10.51
CA PRO A 28 8.06 11.87 -9.28
C PRO A 28 7.08 11.52 -8.14
N LEU A 29 7.29 10.36 -7.52
CA LEU A 29 6.48 9.92 -6.39
C LEU A 29 6.94 10.58 -5.09
N SER A 30 5.97 11.03 -4.31
CA SER A 30 6.16 11.56 -2.97
C SER A 30 6.08 10.47 -1.90
N LEU A 31 6.46 10.82 -0.67
CA LEU A 31 6.26 9.94 0.49
C LEU A 31 4.77 9.67 0.78
N ASN A 32 3.86 10.55 0.36
CA ASN A 32 2.43 10.31 0.49
C ASN A 32 1.97 9.27 -0.52
N ASP A 33 2.41 9.38 -1.77
CA ASP A 33 2.09 8.39 -2.81
C ASP A 33 2.61 7.00 -2.42
N ALA A 34 3.82 6.92 -1.86
CA ALA A 34 4.37 5.68 -1.33
C ALA A 34 3.47 5.04 -0.25
N ARG A 35 2.86 5.87 0.61
CA ARG A 35 1.93 5.43 1.64
C ARG A 35 0.65 4.89 1.03
N GLU A 36 0.06 5.64 0.11
CA GLU A 36 -1.17 5.25 -0.58
C GLU A 36 -0.99 3.97 -1.41
N ILE A 37 0.13 3.84 -2.13
CA ILE A 37 0.51 2.60 -2.83
C ILE A 37 0.54 1.43 -1.85
N THR A 38 1.20 1.59 -0.71
CA THR A 38 1.30 0.52 0.30
C THR A 38 -0.07 0.13 0.87
N GLU A 39 -0.90 1.12 1.20
CA GLU A 39 -2.25 0.90 1.73
C GLU A 39 -3.15 0.20 0.72
N ASN A 40 -3.15 0.66 -0.53
CA ASN A 40 -3.95 0.07 -1.61
C ASN A 40 -3.54 -1.37 -1.92
N MET A 41 -2.24 -1.65 -1.99
CA MET A 41 -1.75 -3.01 -2.24
C MET A 41 -2.12 -3.95 -1.09
N THR A 42 -1.98 -3.51 0.16
CA THR A 42 -2.37 -4.31 1.34
C THR A 42 -3.88 -4.61 1.29
N ALA A 43 -4.71 -3.59 1.07
CA ALA A 43 -6.16 -3.74 1.00
C ALA A 43 -6.61 -4.66 -0.15
N LEU A 44 -5.92 -4.61 -1.30
CA LEU A 44 -6.20 -5.49 -2.42
C LEU A 44 -5.90 -6.96 -2.06
N PHE A 45 -4.75 -7.25 -1.46
CA PHE A 45 -4.43 -8.62 -1.05
C PHE A 45 -5.39 -9.13 0.02
N ASP A 46 -5.73 -8.31 1.01
CA ASP A 46 -6.73 -8.66 2.04
C ASP A 46 -8.09 -8.99 1.40
N PHE A 47 -8.53 -8.20 0.42
CA PHE A 47 -9.75 -8.44 -0.34
C PHE A 47 -9.70 -9.78 -1.08
N LEU A 48 -8.63 -10.05 -1.82
CA LEU A 48 -8.46 -11.27 -2.61
C LEU A 48 -8.45 -12.53 -1.72
N ILE A 49 -7.67 -12.51 -0.62
CA ILE A 49 -7.59 -13.62 0.34
C ILE A 49 -8.96 -13.87 0.99
N THR A 50 -9.69 -12.80 1.32
CA THR A 50 -11.02 -12.94 1.93
C THR A 50 -12.02 -13.58 0.97
N HIS A 51 -11.94 -13.26 -0.32
CA HIS A 51 -12.84 -13.82 -1.32
C HIS A 51 -12.51 -15.26 -1.70
N GLU A 52 -11.23 -15.63 -1.76
CA GLU A 52 -10.80 -17.02 -1.96
C GLU A 52 -11.27 -17.94 -0.82
N LYS A 53 -11.19 -17.49 0.43
CA LYS A 53 -11.70 -18.27 1.57
C LYS A 53 -13.20 -18.51 1.49
N LYS A 54 -13.98 -17.50 1.09
CA LYS A 54 -15.44 -17.62 0.94
C LYS A 54 -15.84 -18.58 -0.18
N SER A 55 -15.09 -18.66 -1.29
CA SER A 55 -15.40 -19.63 -2.35
C SER A 55 -15.18 -21.08 -1.91
N ASN A 56 -14.21 -21.34 -1.03
CA ASN A 56 -13.86 -22.68 -0.58
C ASN A 56 -14.71 -23.19 0.61
N GLU A 57 -15.50 -22.33 1.25
CA GLU A 57 -16.42 -22.70 2.33
C GLU A 57 -17.82 -23.10 1.83
N THR A 58 -18.06 -23.05 0.50
CA THR A 58 -19.37 -23.32 -0.12
C THR A 58 -19.40 -24.59 -0.98
N GLU A 59 -18.38 -25.45 -0.88
CA GLU A 59 -18.36 -26.83 -1.42
C GLU A 59 -18.47 -27.86 -0.28
#